data_AF-A0A251XKG2-F1
#
_entry.id   AF-A0A251XKG2-F1
#
_cell.length_a   1.000
_cell.length_b   1.000
_cell.length_c   1.000
_cell.angle_alpha   90.00
_cell.angle_beta   90.00
_cell.angle_gamma   90.00
#
_symmetry.space_group_name_H-M   'P 1'
#
loop_
_entity.id
_entity.type
_entity.pdbx_description
1 polymer ?
#
loop_
_entity_poly.entity_id
_entity_poly.type
_entity_poly.pdbx_seq_one_letter_code
_entity_poly.pdbx_strand_id
1 'polypeptide(L)'
;MRALDAGADKPLSFLNDADEENPALGLRGLRALRANEQILRDQLTALAQADAATDADLWVMAPMVSTVEEARYFTALGRELGLKTVGVMVEVPSSALLADRILANADFASIGTNDLTQYTLAADRLLGSVAAFQDPWHPAVLRLVQEVGTAGRALGKPVGICGEAAADPLLAVVLVGLGATSLSMSPAALADVRAELALHTREEAEALAAVALAADSAVEARAAVTAASAPATV
;
A
#
# COMPACT_ATOMS: atom_id res chain seq x y z
N MET A 1 2.23 12.37 -2.14
CA MET A 1 3.69 12.25 -2.32
C MET A 1 4.25 11.17 -1.42
N ARG A 2 5.07 10.28 -1.97
CA ARG A 2 5.82 9.29 -1.20
C ARG A 2 7.23 9.82 -0.99
N ALA A 3 7.76 9.75 0.24
CA ALA A 3 9.17 10.03 0.49
C ALA A 3 10.05 9.05 -0.31
N LEU A 4 11.32 9.40 -0.49
CA LEU A 4 12.21 8.63 -1.36
C LEU A 4 12.28 7.15 -0.94
N ASP A 5 11.99 6.27 -1.88
CA ASP A 5 12.05 4.82 -1.70
C ASP A 5 13.16 4.29 -2.61
N ALA A 6 14.37 4.32 -2.07
CA ALA A 6 15.59 3.88 -2.73
C ALA A 6 16.18 2.65 -2.04
N GLY A 7 16.93 1.88 -2.81
CA GLY A 7 17.61 0.66 -2.38
C GLY A 7 17.46 -0.47 -3.37
N ALA A 8 16.55 -1.40 -3.08
CA ALA A 8 16.43 -2.69 -3.76
C ALA A 8 16.56 -2.67 -5.30
N ASP A 9 15.49 -2.36 -6.01
CA ASP A 9 15.43 -2.25 -7.47
C ASP A 9 15.87 -0.87 -7.98
N LYS A 10 16.20 0.05 -7.05
CA LYS A 10 16.48 1.47 -7.30
C LYS A 10 17.71 1.91 -6.49
N PRO A 11 18.90 1.36 -6.76
CA PRO A 11 20.09 1.69 -6.00
C PRO A 11 20.47 3.15 -6.22
N LEU A 12 20.73 3.87 -5.13
CA LEU A 12 21.29 5.21 -5.13
C LEU A 12 22.59 5.17 -4.34
N SER A 13 23.71 5.35 -5.04
CA SER A 13 25.07 5.22 -4.47
C SER A 13 25.38 6.16 -3.30
N PHE A 14 24.60 7.23 -3.13
CA PHE A 14 24.75 8.18 -2.02
C PHE A 14 23.85 7.88 -0.82
N LEU A 15 22.97 6.89 -0.90
CA LEU A 15 22.01 6.52 0.15
C LEU A 15 22.18 5.08 0.65
N ASN A 16 22.67 4.19 -0.21
CA ASN A 16 22.70 2.76 0.01
C ASN A 16 24.08 2.18 -0.32
N ASP A 17 24.54 1.22 0.48
CA ASP A 17 25.68 0.37 0.11
C ASP A 17 25.26 -0.55 -1.05
N ALA A 18 26.08 -0.60 -2.09
CA ALA A 18 25.76 -1.29 -3.34
C ALA A 18 25.80 -2.83 -3.24
N ASP A 19 26.35 -3.39 -2.16
CA ASP A 19 26.74 -4.81 -2.06
C ASP A 19 25.92 -5.61 -1.02
N GLU A 20 24.69 -5.20 -0.68
CA GLU A 20 23.83 -6.01 0.20
C GLU A 20 23.39 -7.32 -0.49
N GLU A 21 23.53 -8.47 0.18
CA GLU A 21 23.10 -9.77 -0.36
C GLU A 21 21.58 -9.83 -0.64
N ASN A 22 20.79 -9.14 0.18
CA ASN A 22 19.33 -9.09 0.09
C ASN A 22 18.82 -7.65 0.11
N PRO A 23 18.99 -6.86 -0.97
CA PRO A 23 18.65 -5.44 -0.99
C PRO A 23 17.19 -5.13 -0.66
N ALA A 24 16.26 -6.05 -0.98
CA ALA A 24 14.86 -5.94 -0.60
C ALA A 24 14.64 -6.00 0.92
N LEU A 25 15.51 -6.69 1.67
CA LEU A 25 15.41 -6.85 3.12
C LEU A 25 16.40 -5.97 3.90
N GLY A 26 17.18 -5.14 3.18
CA GLY A 26 18.28 -4.36 3.74
C GLY A 26 17.94 -2.91 4.08
N LEU A 27 18.92 -2.03 3.93
CA LEU A 27 18.83 -0.60 4.27
C LEU A 27 18.08 0.16 3.16
N ARG A 28 16.75 0.06 3.11
CA ARG A 28 15.92 0.75 2.08
C ARG A 28 14.78 1.59 2.67
N GLY A 29 14.19 2.42 1.82
CA GLY A 29 13.03 3.25 2.17
C GLY A 29 13.29 4.15 3.38
N LEU A 30 12.39 4.15 4.37
CA LEU A 30 12.54 4.98 5.57
C LEU A 30 13.82 4.68 6.37
N ARG A 31 14.32 3.44 6.36
CA ARG A 31 15.55 3.10 7.11
C ARG A 31 16.78 3.77 6.51
N ALA A 32 16.91 3.75 5.18
CA ALA A 32 17.98 4.47 4.46
C ALA A 32 17.91 5.98 4.69
N LEU A 33 16.68 6.53 4.63
CA LEU A 33 16.42 7.93 4.89
C LEU A 33 16.71 8.34 6.34
N ARG A 34 16.48 7.45 7.30
CA ARG A 34 16.81 7.71 8.71
C ARG A 34 18.31 7.62 8.97
N ALA A 35 19.02 6.69 8.32
CA ALA A 35 20.48 6.64 8.36
C ALA A 35 21.12 7.91 7.77
N ASN A 36 20.46 8.52 6.78
CA ASN A 36 20.86 9.76 6.14
C ASN A 36 19.84 10.89 6.41
N GLU A 37 19.54 11.16 7.70
CA GLU A 37 18.41 12.00 8.11
C GLU A 37 18.39 13.41 7.48
N GLN A 38 19.55 13.98 7.13
CA GLN A 38 19.58 15.27 6.43
C GLN A 38 18.83 15.23 5.09
N ILE A 39 18.96 14.15 4.31
CA ILE A 39 18.26 13.98 3.03
C ILE A 39 16.74 13.93 3.26
N LEU A 40 16.31 13.23 4.31
CA LEU A 40 14.92 13.16 4.71
C LEU A 40 14.38 14.55 5.09
N ARG A 41 15.10 15.28 5.95
CA ARG A 41 14.72 16.63 6.38
C ARG A 41 14.64 17.61 5.23
N ASP A 42 15.61 17.57 4.31
CA ASP A 42 15.64 18.41 3.11
C ASP A 42 14.43 18.11 2.22
N GLN A 43 14.12 16.82 1.99
CA GLN A 43 12.95 16.42 1.21
C GLN A 43 11.64 16.90 1.84
N LEU A 44 11.44 16.67 3.15
CA LEU A 44 10.22 17.06 3.85
C LEU A 44 10.07 18.59 3.92
N THR A 45 11.16 19.33 4.12
CA THR A 45 11.17 20.79 4.10
C THR A 45 10.80 21.33 2.72
N ALA A 46 11.37 20.77 1.65
CA ALA A 46 11.03 21.17 0.29
C ALA A 46 9.56 20.91 -0.04
N LEU A 47 9.01 19.78 0.42
CA LEU A 47 7.59 19.45 0.29
C LEU A 47 6.69 20.43 1.06
N ALA A 48 7.05 20.80 2.29
CA ALA A 48 6.30 21.80 3.05
C ALA A 48 6.35 23.20 2.41
N GLN A 49 7.50 23.59 1.84
CA GLN A 49 7.62 24.83 1.08
C GLN A 49 6.77 24.83 -0.19
N ALA A 50 6.71 23.70 -0.91
CA ALA A 50 5.86 23.55 -2.09
C ALA A 50 4.36 23.60 -1.74
N ASP A 51 3.95 22.98 -0.62
CA ASP A 51 2.58 23.08 -0.10
C ASP A 51 2.22 24.54 0.23
N ALA A 52 3.12 25.29 0.87
CA ALA A 52 2.90 26.69 1.18
C ALA A 52 2.85 27.62 -0.06
N ALA A 53 3.44 27.19 -1.17
CA ALA A 53 3.52 27.96 -2.40
C ALA A 53 2.42 27.64 -3.42
N THR A 54 1.55 26.66 -3.14
CA THR A 54 0.51 26.20 -4.06
C THR A 54 -0.82 25.96 -3.34
N ASP A 55 -1.92 25.83 -4.08
CA ASP A 55 -3.23 25.44 -3.53
C ASP A 55 -3.44 23.91 -3.56
N ALA A 56 -2.38 23.13 -3.72
CA ALA A 56 -2.46 21.67 -3.76
C ALA A 56 -2.75 21.10 -2.36
N ASP A 57 -3.55 20.04 -2.29
CA ASP A 57 -3.72 19.27 -1.05
C ASP A 57 -2.61 18.22 -0.93
N LEU A 58 -1.50 18.59 -0.27
CA LEU A 58 -0.33 17.73 -0.18
C LEU A 58 -0.44 16.71 0.96
N TRP A 59 -0.44 15.43 0.57
CA TRP A 59 -0.35 14.30 1.50
C TRP A 59 1.03 13.65 1.37
N VAL A 60 1.76 13.48 2.47
CA VAL A 60 3.12 12.92 2.46
C VAL A 60 3.15 11.60 3.24
N MET A 61 3.83 10.58 2.72
CA MET A 61 3.95 9.28 3.41
C MET A 61 5.35 8.68 3.38
N ALA A 62 5.69 7.92 4.42
CA ALA A 62 6.92 7.14 4.49
C ALA A 62 6.78 5.77 3.82
N PRO A 63 7.73 5.36 2.96
CA PRO A 63 7.84 3.99 2.48
C PRO A 63 8.46 3.06 3.54
N MET A 64 8.24 1.75 3.40
CA MET A 64 8.90 0.67 4.15
C MET A 64 8.74 0.73 5.68
N VAL A 65 7.65 1.33 6.17
CA VAL A 65 7.34 1.37 7.61
C VAL A 65 7.03 -0.04 8.09
N SER A 66 7.78 -0.50 9.09
CA SER A 66 7.70 -1.85 9.65
C SER A 66 7.27 -1.87 11.11
N THR A 67 7.43 -0.75 11.83
CA THR A 67 7.22 -0.64 13.28
C THR A 67 6.43 0.61 13.67
N VAL A 68 5.82 0.59 14.86
CA VAL A 68 5.05 1.74 15.39
C VAL A 68 5.98 2.92 15.68
N GLU A 69 7.20 2.63 16.10
CA GLU A 69 8.26 3.59 16.39
C GLU A 69 8.65 4.36 15.12
N GLU A 70 8.80 3.67 13.98
CA GLU A 70 9.07 4.29 12.68
C GLU A 70 7.93 5.19 12.23
N ALA A 71 6.67 4.73 12.36
CA ALA A 71 5.50 5.55 12.04
C ALA A 71 5.44 6.82 12.88
N ARG A 72 5.67 6.70 14.20
CA ARG A 72 5.70 7.84 15.12
C ARG A 72 6.84 8.81 14.79
N TYR A 73 8.03 8.28 14.54
CA TYR A 73 9.19 9.09 14.17
C TYR A 73 8.92 9.93 12.92
N PHE A 74 8.47 9.31 11.83
CA PHE A 74 8.27 10.02 10.57
C PHE A 74 7.12 11.03 10.65
N THR A 75 6.01 10.66 11.28
CA THR A 75 4.86 11.57 11.43
C THR A 75 5.16 12.76 12.34
N ALA A 76 5.94 12.57 13.41
CA ALA A 76 6.42 13.66 14.26
C ALA A 76 7.35 14.60 13.49
N LEU A 77 8.33 14.05 12.76
CA LEU A 77 9.27 14.83 11.96
C LEU A 77 8.57 15.63 10.84
N GLY A 78 7.62 15.01 10.13
CA GLY A 78 6.86 15.70 9.09
C GLY A 78 6.07 16.89 9.63
N ARG A 79 5.42 16.73 10.78
CA ARG A 79 4.68 17.79 11.45
C ARG A 79 5.59 18.89 12.00
N GLU A 80 6.75 18.52 12.56
CA GLU A 80 7.80 19.47 12.99
C GLU A 80 8.23 20.38 11.83
N LEU A 81 8.34 19.84 10.62
CA LEU A 81 8.74 20.57 9.41
C LEU A 81 7.59 21.25 8.67
N GLY A 82 6.37 21.24 9.23
CA GLY A 82 5.23 22.00 8.72
C GLY A 82 4.28 21.25 7.77
N LEU A 83 4.43 19.93 7.62
CA LEU A 83 3.48 19.13 6.83
C LEU A 83 2.16 18.93 7.59
N LYS A 84 1.04 19.15 6.90
CA LYS A 84 -0.32 19.05 7.47
C LYS A 84 -0.83 17.62 7.57
N THR A 85 -0.62 16.84 6.52
CA THR A 85 -1.15 15.46 6.38
C THR A 85 0.00 14.48 6.16
N VAL A 86 0.28 13.66 7.17
CA VAL A 86 1.41 12.73 7.18
C VAL A 86 0.93 11.29 7.43
N GLY A 87 1.17 10.44 6.45
CA GLY A 87 0.76 9.04 6.43
C GLY A 87 1.92 8.07 6.36
N VAL A 88 1.57 6.80 6.17
CA VAL A 88 2.53 5.71 5.97
C VAL A 88 2.13 4.83 4.81
N MET A 89 3.12 4.25 4.14
CA MET A 89 2.88 3.15 3.23
C MET A 89 2.88 1.84 4.03
N VAL A 90 1.81 1.06 3.89
CA VAL A 90 1.72 -0.29 4.46
C VAL A 90 2.08 -1.29 3.36
N GLU A 91 3.35 -1.65 3.35
CA GLU A 91 3.92 -2.55 2.35
C GLU A 91 4.82 -3.63 2.97
N VAL A 92 4.80 -3.73 4.30
CA VAL A 92 5.50 -4.74 5.09
C VAL A 92 4.47 -5.50 5.93
N PRO A 93 4.50 -6.85 5.99
CA PRO A 93 3.50 -7.61 6.73
C PRO A 93 3.35 -7.19 8.21
N SER A 94 4.45 -6.80 8.86
CA SER A 94 4.39 -6.34 10.25
C SER A 94 3.59 -5.06 10.44
N SER A 95 3.59 -4.13 9.48
CA SER A 95 2.78 -2.91 9.57
C SER A 95 1.31 -3.16 9.26
N ALA A 96 0.99 -4.17 8.44
CA ALA A 96 -0.39 -4.62 8.26
C ALA A 96 -0.95 -5.32 9.51
N LEU A 97 -0.16 -6.20 10.14
CA LEU A 97 -0.54 -6.90 11.38
C LEU A 97 -0.71 -5.96 12.58
N LEU A 98 -0.03 -4.80 12.57
CA LEU A 98 -0.12 -3.76 13.59
C LEU A 98 -0.83 -2.50 13.07
N ALA A 99 -1.69 -2.64 12.07
CA ALA A 99 -2.25 -1.50 11.36
C ALA A 99 -3.01 -0.53 12.27
N ASP A 100 -3.72 -1.03 13.28
CA ASP A 100 -4.41 -0.22 14.30
C ASP A 100 -3.43 0.71 15.06
N ARG A 101 -2.30 0.16 15.50
CA ARG A 101 -1.27 0.91 16.26
C ARG A 101 -0.46 1.84 15.38
N ILE A 102 -0.19 1.41 14.14
CA ILE A 102 0.49 2.22 13.13
C ILE A 102 -0.39 3.42 12.77
N LEU A 103 -1.64 3.15 12.37
CA LEU A 103 -2.59 4.18 11.99
C LEU A 103 -2.92 5.12 13.14
N ALA A 104 -2.88 4.70 14.40
CA ALA A 104 -3.05 5.62 15.54
C ALA A 104 -2.08 6.83 15.50
N ASN A 105 -0.91 6.71 14.86
CA ASN A 105 0.10 7.77 14.77
C ASN A 105 0.08 8.56 13.44
N ALA A 106 -0.55 8.02 12.40
CA ALA A 106 -0.57 8.55 11.03
C ALA A 106 -1.94 9.12 10.65
N ASP A 107 -2.01 10.04 9.68
CA ASP A 107 -3.28 10.63 9.24
C ASP A 107 -4.01 9.74 8.21
N PHE A 108 -3.25 8.92 7.47
CA PHE A 108 -3.76 7.96 6.49
C PHE A 108 -2.75 6.81 6.29
N ALA A 109 -3.19 5.76 5.61
CA ALA A 109 -2.32 4.71 5.08
C ALA A 109 -2.50 4.57 3.56
N SER A 110 -1.44 4.13 2.87
CA SER A 110 -1.54 3.64 1.49
C SER A 110 -0.91 2.26 1.41
N ILE A 111 -1.61 1.27 0.89
CA ILE A 111 -1.08 -0.09 0.75
C ILE A 111 -0.27 -0.18 -0.55
N GLY A 112 1.01 -0.56 -0.41
CA GLY A 112 1.88 -0.89 -1.54
C GLY A 112 1.82 -2.37 -1.82
N THR A 113 0.91 -2.82 -2.69
CA THR A 113 0.61 -4.25 -2.86
C THR A 113 1.78 -5.05 -3.43
N ASN A 114 2.65 -4.44 -4.22
CA ASN A 114 3.77 -5.14 -4.84
C ASN A 114 4.78 -5.61 -3.78
N ASP A 115 5.24 -4.70 -2.93
CA ASP A 115 6.17 -5.00 -1.84
C ASP A 115 5.47 -5.85 -0.76
N LEU A 116 4.19 -5.57 -0.45
CA LEU A 116 3.41 -6.40 0.48
C LEU A 116 3.33 -7.85 0.02
N THR A 117 3.05 -8.09 -1.27
CA THR A 117 2.98 -9.45 -1.85
C THR A 117 4.33 -10.14 -1.79
N GLN A 118 5.39 -9.45 -2.23
CA GLN A 118 6.75 -9.96 -2.20
C GLN A 118 7.18 -10.42 -0.80
N TYR A 119 6.97 -9.61 0.24
CA TYR A 119 7.38 -9.99 1.60
C TYR A 119 6.44 -11.01 2.25
N THR A 120 5.15 -10.99 1.91
CA THR A 120 4.20 -11.98 2.44
C THR A 120 4.48 -13.38 1.89
N LEU A 121 4.86 -13.47 0.62
CA LEU A 121 5.10 -14.74 -0.08
C LEU A 121 6.58 -15.10 -0.22
N ALA A 122 7.47 -14.28 0.36
CA ALA A 122 8.91 -14.46 0.33
C ALA A 122 9.46 -14.70 -1.10
N ALA A 123 8.95 -13.92 -2.06
CA ALA A 123 9.31 -14.05 -3.47
C ALA A 123 9.74 -12.71 -4.03
N ASP A 124 10.98 -12.63 -4.51
CA ASP A 124 11.52 -11.42 -5.14
C ASP A 124 10.90 -11.23 -6.53
N ARG A 125 10.24 -10.09 -6.75
CA ARG A 125 9.60 -9.76 -8.03
C ARG A 125 10.56 -9.61 -9.20
N LEU A 126 11.85 -9.37 -8.94
CA LEU A 126 12.88 -9.28 -9.98
C LEU A 126 13.32 -10.66 -10.49
N LEU A 127 13.01 -11.73 -9.74
CA LEU A 127 13.40 -13.09 -10.09
C LEU A 127 12.27 -13.79 -10.85
N GLY A 128 12.46 -13.96 -12.16
CA GLY A 128 11.50 -14.65 -13.02
C GLY A 128 11.18 -16.09 -12.59
N SER A 129 12.08 -16.75 -11.86
CA SER A 129 11.87 -18.11 -11.31
C SER A 129 10.76 -18.19 -10.26
N VAL A 130 10.38 -17.07 -9.64
CA VAL A 130 9.34 -16.99 -8.60
C VAL A 130 8.23 -16.01 -8.97
N ALA A 131 8.13 -15.59 -10.23
CA ALA A 131 7.13 -14.63 -10.70
C ALA A 131 5.68 -15.10 -10.43
N ALA A 132 5.43 -16.40 -10.41
CA ALA A 132 4.11 -16.98 -10.10
C ALA A 132 3.60 -16.63 -8.69
N PHE A 133 4.47 -16.21 -7.77
CA PHE A 133 4.09 -15.76 -6.43
C PHE A 133 3.69 -14.28 -6.39
N GLN A 134 3.86 -13.50 -7.47
CA GLN A 134 3.48 -12.08 -7.51
C GLN A 134 2.00 -11.89 -7.88
N ASP A 135 1.09 -12.63 -7.23
CA ASP A 135 -0.34 -12.50 -7.48
C ASP A 135 -1.05 -11.79 -6.31
N PRO A 136 -1.57 -10.57 -6.52
CA PRO A 136 -2.27 -9.83 -5.47
C PRO A 136 -3.61 -10.46 -5.07
N TRP A 137 -4.13 -11.44 -5.83
CA TRP A 137 -5.30 -12.23 -5.44
C TRP A 137 -5.01 -13.27 -4.36
N HIS A 138 -3.75 -13.46 -3.97
CA HIS A 138 -3.42 -14.46 -2.96
C HIS A 138 -4.13 -14.15 -1.62
N PRO A 139 -4.89 -15.11 -1.04
CA PRO A 139 -5.70 -14.87 0.16
C PRO A 139 -4.91 -14.30 1.36
N ALA A 140 -3.64 -14.70 1.53
CA ALA A 140 -2.77 -14.12 2.57
C ALA A 140 -2.56 -12.60 2.40
N VAL A 141 -2.37 -12.12 1.17
CA VAL A 141 -2.21 -10.68 0.89
C VAL A 141 -3.54 -9.96 1.11
N LEU A 142 -4.64 -10.53 0.64
CA LEU A 142 -5.99 -9.97 0.84
C LEU A 142 -6.36 -9.87 2.33
N ARG A 143 -5.95 -10.84 3.16
CA ARG A 143 -6.11 -10.77 4.63
C ARG A 143 -5.35 -9.61 5.22
N LEU A 144 -4.09 -9.38 4.81
CA LEU A 144 -3.33 -8.22 5.28
C LEU A 144 -3.97 -6.90 4.83
N VAL A 145 -4.53 -6.84 3.62
CA VAL A 145 -5.33 -5.68 3.17
C VAL A 145 -6.57 -5.49 4.06
N GLN A 146 -7.26 -6.58 4.43
CA GLN A 146 -8.41 -6.54 5.33
C GLN A 146 -8.06 -5.98 6.71
N GLU A 147 -6.93 -6.40 7.29
CA GLU A 147 -6.45 -5.91 8.59
C GLU A 147 -6.28 -4.38 8.56
N VAL A 148 -5.61 -3.88 7.51
CA VAL A 148 -5.39 -2.44 7.33
C VAL A 148 -6.71 -1.70 7.10
N GLY A 149 -7.58 -2.22 6.24
CA GLY A 149 -8.90 -1.63 5.96
C GLY A 149 -9.79 -1.59 7.20
N THR A 150 -9.75 -2.64 8.02
CA THR A 150 -10.49 -2.73 9.28
C THR A 150 -9.98 -1.73 10.30
N ALA A 151 -8.66 -1.63 10.47
CA ALA A 151 -8.03 -0.62 11.33
C ALA A 151 -8.36 0.82 10.87
N GLY A 152 -8.30 1.07 9.56
CA GLY A 152 -8.67 2.35 8.95
C GLY A 152 -10.11 2.75 9.27
N ARG A 153 -11.07 1.85 9.01
CA ARG A 153 -12.49 2.08 9.35
C ARG A 153 -12.68 2.33 10.85
N ALA A 154 -12.07 1.52 11.71
CA ALA A 154 -12.23 1.64 13.17
C ALA A 154 -11.70 2.98 13.71
N LEU A 155 -10.66 3.54 13.09
CA LEU A 155 -10.06 4.81 13.48
C LEU A 155 -10.58 6.01 12.69
N GLY A 156 -11.46 5.80 11.70
CA GLY A 156 -11.90 6.85 10.78
C GLY A 156 -10.79 7.41 9.90
N LYS A 157 -9.76 6.60 9.58
CA LYS A 157 -8.59 7.01 8.81
C LYS A 157 -8.65 6.48 7.38
N PRO A 158 -8.37 7.31 6.35
CA PRO A 158 -8.33 6.86 4.98
C PRO A 158 -7.27 5.78 4.75
N VAL A 159 -7.63 4.76 3.97
CA VAL A 159 -6.74 3.69 3.52
C VAL A 159 -6.79 3.63 2.00
N GLY A 160 -5.75 4.14 1.36
CA GLY A 160 -5.56 4.01 -0.08
C GLY A 160 -4.89 2.70 -0.46
N ILE A 161 -5.02 2.30 -1.72
CA ILE A 161 -4.21 1.22 -2.31
C ILE A 161 -3.61 1.73 -3.61
N CYS A 162 -2.30 1.56 -3.76
CA CYS A 162 -1.58 1.94 -4.96
C CYS A 162 -0.90 0.73 -5.59
N GLY A 163 -0.76 0.78 -6.92
CA GLY A 163 -0.03 -0.22 -7.69
C GLY A 163 -0.95 -1.05 -8.58
N GLU A 164 -0.41 -2.15 -9.09
CA GLU A 164 -1.05 -2.93 -10.15
C GLU A 164 -2.33 -3.63 -9.67
N ALA A 165 -2.41 -4.00 -8.39
CA ALA A 165 -3.61 -4.60 -7.81
C ALA A 165 -4.84 -3.68 -7.90
N ALA A 166 -4.64 -2.37 -7.75
CA ALA A 166 -5.73 -1.39 -7.86
C ALA A 166 -6.22 -1.17 -9.30
N ALA A 167 -5.46 -1.65 -10.29
CA ALA A 167 -5.77 -1.51 -11.72
C ALA A 167 -6.57 -2.71 -12.29
N ASP A 168 -6.72 -3.81 -11.55
CA ASP A 168 -7.58 -4.94 -11.91
C ASP A 168 -9.04 -4.59 -11.53
N PRO A 169 -9.98 -4.50 -12.49
CA PRO A 169 -11.34 -4.04 -12.22
C PRO A 169 -12.10 -4.85 -11.17
N LEU A 170 -12.03 -6.18 -11.23
CA LEU A 170 -12.76 -7.03 -10.30
C LEU A 170 -12.08 -7.07 -8.93
N LEU A 171 -10.74 -7.06 -8.92
CA LEU A 171 -9.98 -6.95 -7.67
C LEU A 171 -10.26 -5.61 -6.99
N ALA A 172 -10.41 -4.51 -7.72
CA ALA A 172 -10.75 -3.21 -7.16
C ALA A 172 -12.05 -3.24 -6.33
N VAL A 173 -13.07 -3.96 -6.80
CA VAL A 173 -14.31 -4.19 -6.04
C VAL A 173 -14.03 -4.93 -4.73
N VAL A 174 -13.25 -6.01 -4.79
CA VAL A 174 -12.81 -6.76 -3.60
C VAL A 174 -12.03 -5.86 -2.63
N LEU A 175 -11.09 -5.05 -3.13
CA LEU A 175 -10.27 -4.15 -2.32
C LEU A 175 -11.11 -3.08 -1.60
N VAL A 176 -12.11 -2.51 -2.29
CA VAL A 176 -13.11 -1.64 -1.65
C VAL A 176 -13.84 -2.44 -0.58
N GLY A 177 -14.33 -3.65 -0.90
CA GLY A 177 -14.85 -4.68 0.01
C GLY A 177 -14.08 -4.77 1.33
N LEU A 178 -12.77 -4.99 1.23
CA LEU A 178 -11.83 -5.15 2.33
C LEU A 178 -11.62 -3.85 3.14
N GLY A 179 -11.87 -2.68 2.57
CA GLY A 179 -11.84 -1.40 3.27
C GLY A 179 -11.04 -0.28 2.63
N ALA A 180 -10.62 -0.43 1.38
CA ALA A 180 -9.98 0.66 0.66
C ALA A 180 -10.96 1.83 0.50
N THR A 181 -10.50 3.04 0.85
CA THR A 181 -11.23 4.30 0.67
C THR A 181 -10.77 5.06 -0.58
N SER A 182 -9.61 4.70 -1.13
CA SER A 182 -9.12 5.23 -2.40
C SER A 182 -8.28 4.20 -3.15
N LEU A 183 -8.29 4.30 -4.47
CA LEU A 183 -7.50 3.45 -5.38
C LEU A 183 -6.67 4.35 -6.29
N SER A 184 -5.38 4.03 -6.42
CA SER A 184 -4.43 4.77 -7.26
C SER A 184 -3.79 3.84 -8.27
N MET A 185 -3.90 4.21 -9.55
CA MET A 185 -3.51 3.39 -10.68
C MET A 185 -3.03 4.26 -11.85
N SER A 186 -2.54 3.61 -12.91
CA SER A 186 -2.20 4.30 -14.16
C SER A 186 -3.46 4.86 -14.83
N PRO A 187 -3.37 5.97 -15.59
CA PRO A 187 -4.53 6.57 -16.25
C PRO A 187 -5.28 5.61 -17.19
N ALA A 188 -4.58 4.63 -17.79
CA ALA A 188 -5.16 3.67 -18.71
C ALA A 188 -6.17 2.72 -18.03
N ALA A 189 -6.00 2.42 -16.74
CA ALA A 189 -6.88 1.51 -16.01
C ALA A 189 -8.12 2.20 -15.40
N LEU A 190 -8.13 3.53 -15.33
CA LEU A 190 -9.18 4.29 -14.62
C LEU A 190 -10.58 4.03 -15.17
N ALA A 191 -10.73 3.93 -16.49
CA ALA A 191 -12.03 3.77 -17.13
C ALA A 191 -12.67 2.41 -16.76
N ASP A 192 -11.91 1.33 -16.88
CA ASP A 192 -12.39 -0.03 -16.64
C ASP A 192 -12.67 -0.26 -15.16
N VAL A 193 -11.78 0.18 -14.27
CA VAL A 193 -12.00 0.07 -12.82
C VAL A 193 -13.21 0.89 -12.37
N ARG A 194 -13.37 2.11 -12.89
CA ARG A 194 -14.55 2.94 -12.57
C ARG A 194 -15.84 2.30 -13.06
N ALA A 195 -15.84 1.73 -14.26
CA ALA A 195 -17.00 1.06 -14.83
C ALA A 195 -17.42 -0.14 -13.97
N GLU A 196 -16.45 -0.98 -13.58
CA GLU A 196 -16.70 -2.15 -12.74
C GLU A 196 -17.22 -1.75 -11.35
N LEU A 197 -16.56 -0.80 -10.68
CA LEU A 197 -17.01 -0.32 -9.36
C LEU A 197 -18.44 0.24 -9.37
N ALA A 198 -18.89 0.81 -10.48
CA ALA A 198 -20.24 1.36 -10.60
C ALA A 198 -21.34 0.29 -10.69
N LEU A 199 -20.97 -0.98 -10.92
CA LEU A 199 -21.90 -2.10 -10.99
C LEU A 199 -22.20 -2.73 -9.61
N HIS A 200 -21.42 -2.40 -8.59
CA HIS A 200 -21.50 -3.04 -7.28
C HIS A 200 -21.80 -2.02 -6.18
N THR A 201 -22.69 -2.41 -5.28
CA THR A 201 -22.91 -1.75 -4.00
C THR A 201 -21.76 -2.04 -3.03
N ARG A 202 -21.72 -1.29 -1.92
CA ARG A 202 -20.74 -1.51 -0.86
C ARG A 202 -20.91 -2.91 -0.25
N GLU A 203 -22.15 -3.33 -0.03
CA GLU A 203 -22.52 -4.61 0.55
C GLU A 203 -22.12 -5.78 -0.37
N GLU A 204 -22.33 -5.64 -1.68
CA GLU A 204 -21.86 -6.63 -2.67
C GLU A 204 -20.34 -6.73 -2.70
N ALA A 205 -19.63 -5.60 -2.64
CA ALA A 205 -18.18 -5.58 -2.56
C ALA A 205 -17.66 -6.30 -1.29
N GLU A 206 -18.32 -6.11 -0.14
CA GLU A 206 -17.99 -6.83 1.10
C GLU A 206 -18.25 -8.33 0.99
N ALA A 207 -19.33 -8.74 0.32
CA ALA A 207 -19.63 -10.14 0.06
C ALA A 207 -18.59 -10.79 -0.87
N LEU A 208 -18.21 -10.12 -1.96
CA LEU A 208 -17.17 -10.59 -2.87
C LEU A 208 -15.80 -10.67 -2.19
N ALA A 209 -15.49 -9.73 -1.30
CA ALA A 209 -14.29 -9.80 -0.49
C ALA A 209 -14.28 -11.02 0.45
N ALA A 210 -15.40 -11.36 1.07
CA ALA A 210 -15.53 -12.57 1.89
C ALA A 210 -15.31 -13.85 1.06
N VAL A 211 -15.81 -13.89 -0.18
CA VAL A 211 -15.56 -14.99 -1.12
C VAL A 211 -14.08 -15.13 -1.44
N ALA A 212 -13.40 -14.02 -1.77
CA ALA A 212 -11.97 -14.03 -2.09
C ALA A 212 -11.12 -14.54 -0.91
N LEU A 213 -11.46 -14.12 0.31
CA LEU A 213 -10.75 -14.50 1.54
C LEU A 213 -10.93 -15.96 1.94
N ALA A 214 -11.99 -16.61 1.46
CA ALA A 214 -12.33 -18.00 1.76
C ALA A 214 -11.63 -19.02 0.85
N ALA A 215 -11.00 -18.57 -0.24
CA ALA A 215 -10.27 -19.43 -1.15
C ALA A 215 -8.91 -19.86 -0.58
N ASP A 216 -8.34 -20.96 -1.12
CA ASP A 216 -7.03 -21.48 -0.71
C ASP A 216 -5.87 -20.98 -1.60
N SER A 217 -6.18 -20.41 -2.77
CA SER A 217 -5.17 -19.90 -3.71
C SER A 217 -5.64 -18.66 -4.46
N ALA A 218 -4.70 -17.93 -5.08
CA ALA A 218 -5.01 -16.75 -5.89
C ALA A 218 -5.91 -17.06 -7.10
N VAL A 219 -5.67 -18.21 -7.75
CA VAL A 219 -6.47 -18.68 -8.89
C VAL A 219 -7.90 -18.98 -8.45
N GLU A 220 -8.06 -19.69 -7.33
CA GLU A 220 -9.38 -20.01 -6.78
C GLU A 220 -10.11 -18.75 -6.30
N ALA A 221 -9.41 -17.81 -5.66
CA ALA A 221 -9.99 -16.53 -5.23
C ALA A 221 -10.58 -15.77 -6.42
N ARG A 222 -9.79 -15.61 -7.49
CA ARG A 222 -10.24 -14.92 -8.72
C ARG A 222 -11.42 -15.64 -9.37
N ALA A 223 -11.34 -16.97 -9.48
CA ALA A 223 -12.41 -17.77 -10.10
C ALA A 223 -13.71 -17.72 -9.28
N ALA A 224 -13.62 -17.84 -7.96
CA ALA A 224 -14.76 -17.79 -7.06
C ALA A 224 -15.44 -16.43 -7.08
N VAL A 225 -14.67 -15.33 -7.04
CA VAL A 225 -15.23 -13.98 -7.16
C VAL A 225 -15.85 -13.75 -8.53
N THR A 226 -15.22 -14.20 -9.62
CA THR A 226 -15.78 -14.09 -10.98
C THR A 226 -17.12 -14.83 -11.09
N ALA A 227 -17.24 -16.01 -10.50
CA ALA A 227 -18.48 -16.77 -10.49
C ALA A 227 -19.56 -16.08 -9.63
N ALA A 228 -19.17 -15.48 -8.50
CA ALA A 228 -20.09 -14.80 -7.59
C ALA A 228 -20.54 -13.41 -8.09
N SER A 229 -19.72 -12.74 -8.90
CA SER A 229 -20.02 -11.43 -9.49
C SER A 229 -20.84 -11.52 -10.78
N ALA A 230 -21.03 -12.73 -11.33
CA ALA A 230 -21.86 -12.93 -12.50
C ALA A 230 -23.33 -12.61 -12.17
N PRO A 231 -24.04 -11.84 -13.01
CA PRO A 231 -25.45 -11.59 -12.79
C PRO A 231 -26.20 -12.91 -12.74
N ALA A 232 -27.12 -13.05 -11.77
CA ALA A 232 -27.98 -14.23 -11.67
C ALA A 232 -28.63 -14.47 -13.05
N THR A 233 -28.35 -15.62 -13.64
CA THR A 233 -28.96 -16.01 -14.91
C THR A 233 -30.45 -16.16 -14.65
N VAL A 234 -31.24 -15.24 -15.24
CA VAL A 234 -32.71 -15.26 -15.23
C VAL A 234 -33.21 -16.43 -16.07
#